data_AF-A0A9D7G0G3-F1
#
_entry.id   AF-A0A9D7G0G3-F1
#
_cell.length_a   1.000
_cell.length_b   1.000
_cell.length_c   1.000
_cell.angle_alpha   90.00
_cell.angle_beta   90.00
_cell.angle_gamma   90.00
#
_symmetry.space_group_name_H-M   'P 1'
#
loop_
_entity.id
_entity.type
_entity.pdbx_description
1 polymer ?
#
loop_
_entity_poly.entity_id
_entity_poly.type
_entity_poly.pdbx_seq_one_letter_code
_entity_poly.pdbx_strand_id
1 'polypeptide(L)'
;MSAARPGYGQHPDLFGTPVTVPADPARVQQLHLLLHTYAHQYYVLDEPTVPDAEYDRLFQELQALEASHPEWITPDSPTQRLGGKPLDQFASVRHAVPMLSIRNERIPRLAARKTLIPCAQGTGLTDT
;
A
#
# COMPACT_ATOMS: atom_id res chain seq x y z
N MET A 1 37.26 19.02 2.42
CA MET A 1 36.99 18.33 3.70
C MET A 1 35.56 17.79 3.64
N SER A 2 35.39 16.54 3.20
CA SER A 2 34.08 15.88 3.08
C SER A 2 33.77 15.21 4.41
N ALA A 3 32.73 15.69 5.11
CA ALA A 3 32.28 15.07 6.35
C ALA A 3 31.75 13.67 6.03
N ALA A 4 32.44 12.64 6.54
CA ALA A 4 31.97 11.27 6.53
C ALA A 4 30.67 11.20 7.34
N ARG A 5 29.55 10.84 6.68
CA ARG A 5 28.29 10.56 7.36
C ARG A 5 28.49 9.34 8.26
N PRO A 6 28.04 9.36 9.52
CA PRO A 6 28.11 8.19 10.39
C PRO A 6 27.26 7.06 9.79
N GLY A 7 27.89 5.91 9.54
CA GLY A 7 27.20 4.71 9.11
C GLY A 7 26.28 4.22 10.22
N TYR A 8 25.02 3.97 9.89
CA TYR A 8 24.10 3.28 10.79
C TYR A 8 24.63 1.86 10.99
N GLY A 9 25.10 1.57 12.21
CA GLY A 9 25.51 0.23 12.60
C GLY A 9 24.33 -0.72 12.55
N GLN A 10 24.53 -1.89 11.96
CA GLN A 10 23.62 -3.02 12.04
C GLN A 10 23.38 -3.32 13.53
N HIS A 11 22.22 -2.96 14.07
CA HIS A 11 21.80 -3.38 15.41
C HIS A 11 21.28 -4.83 15.29
N PRO A 12 21.96 -5.82 15.89
CA PRO A 12 21.58 -7.22 15.75
C PRO A 12 20.30 -7.60 16.52
N ASP A 13 19.73 -6.69 17.31
CA ASP A 13 18.70 -7.00 18.29
C ASP A 13 17.29 -6.46 17.94
N LEU A 14 17.13 -5.79 16.78
CA LEU A 14 15.84 -5.26 16.32
C LEU A 14 14.98 -6.30 15.59
N PHE A 15 15.58 -7.40 15.13
CA PHE A 15 14.90 -8.48 14.43
C PHE A 15 15.03 -9.72 15.31
N GLY A 16 13.93 -10.09 15.97
CA GLY A 16 13.89 -11.10 17.01
C GLY A 16 14.54 -12.44 16.64
N THR A 17 14.95 -13.19 17.66
CA THR A 17 15.47 -14.55 17.51
C THR A 17 14.45 -15.43 16.78
N PRO A 18 14.89 -16.25 15.81
CA PRO A 18 13.97 -17.09 15.04
C PRO A 18 13.24 -18.05 15.98
N VAL A 19 11.92 -17.89 16.04
CA VAL A 19 11.04 -18.80 16.77
C VAL A 19 11.14 -20.16 16.08
N THR A 20 11.61 -21.17 16.80
CA THR A 20 11.70 -22.54 16.28
C THR A 20 10.38 -23.24 16.57
N VAL A 21 9.55 -23.45 15.55
CA VAL A 21 8.22 -24.07 15.66
C VAL A 21 8.24 -25.47 15.04
N PRO A 22 7.61 -26.48 15.66
CA PRO A 22 7.46 -27.80 15.06
C PRO A 22 6.67 -27.73 13.75
N ALA A 23 7.10 -28.49 12.75
CA ALA A 23 6.59 -28.41 11.40
C ALA A 23 5.35 -29.29 11.19
N ASP A 24 4.19 -28.65 11.02
CA ASP A 24 2.92 -29.30 10.68
C ASP A 24 2.27 -28.62 9.46
N PRO A 25 2.00 -29.35 8.36
CA PRO A 25 1.42 -28.74 7.15
C PRO A 25 0.00 -28.22 7.39
N ALA A 26 -0.75 -28.82 8.32
CA ALA A 26 -2.07 -28.34 8.72
C ALA A 26 -1.99 -26.98 9.43
N ARG A 27 -0.91 -26.73 10.18
CA ARG A 27 -0.69 -25.47 10.89
C ARG A 27 -0.40 -24.33 9.92
N VAL A 28 0.39 -24.57 8.88
CA VAL A 28 0.68 -23.59 7.82
C VAL A 28 -0.61 -23.11 7.15
N GLN A 29 -1.51 -24.03 6.81
CA GLN A 29 -2.80 -23.68 6.20
C GLN A 29 -3.67 -22.81 7.12
N GLN A 30 -3.67 -23.10 8.44
CA GLN A 30 -4.37 -22.26 9.41
C GLN A 30 -3.78 -20.86 9.51
N LEU A 31 -2.44 -20.74 9.54
CA LEU A 31 -1.74 -19.46 9.59
C LEU A 31 -2.03 -18.62 8.34
N HIS A 32 -2.07 -19.24 7.16
CA HIS A 32 -2.48 -18.56 5.92
C HIS A 32 -3.89 -17.97 6.08
N LEU A 33 -4.88 -18.77 6.47
CA LEU A 33 -6.26 -18.31 6.63
C LEU A 33 -6.39 -17.14 7.62
N LEU A 34 -5.71 -17.22 8.76
CA LEU A 34 -5.72 -16.16 9.77
C LEU A 34 -5.09 -14.87 9.23
N LEU A 35 -3.88 -14.96 8.66
CA LEU A 35 -3.18 -13.80 8.12
C LEU A 35 -3.93 -13.14 6.95
N HIS A 36 -4.60 -13.92 6.10
CA HIS A 36 -5.46 -13.38 5.04
C HIS A 36 -6.68 -12.66 5.62
N THR A 37 -7.29 -13.21 6.67
CA THR A 37 -8.44 -12.59 7.33
C THR A 37 -8.04 -11.26 7.96
N TYR A 38 -6.94 -11.22 8.72
CA TYR A 38 -6.45 -9.99 9.34
C TYR A 38 -6.00 -8.96 8.31
N ALA A 39 -5.33 -9.39 7.23
CA ALA A 39 -4.97 -8.49 6.14
C ALA A 39 -6.22 -7.90 5.46
N HIS A 40 -7.28 -8.69 5.25
CA HIS A 40 -8.52 -8.17 4.68
C HIS A 40 -9.19 -7.15 5.62
N GLN A 41 -9.26 -7.45 6.90
CA GLN A 41 -9.81 -6.53 7.92
C GLN A 41 -9.04 -5.21 7.96
N TYR A 42 -7.70 -5.28 7.91
CA TYR A 42 -6.85 -4.10 7.93
C TYR A 42 -6.91 -3.29 6.63
N TYR A 43 -6.70 -3.92 5.47
CA TYR A 43 -6.54 -3.19 4.20
C TYR A 43 -7.85 -2.91 3.47
N VAL A 44 -8.89 -3.73 3.66
CA VAL A 44 -10.15 -3.61 2.91
C VAL A 44 -11.24 -3.01 3.78
N LEU A 45 -11.37 -3.48 5.02
CA LEU A 45 -12.44 -3.04 5.92
C LEU A 45 -12.05 -1.85 6.79
N ASP A 46 -10.75 -1.57 6.96
CA ASP A 46 -10.23 -0.55 7.90
C ASP A 46 -10.70 -0.78 9.36
N GLU A 47 -10.93 -2.06 9.71
CA GLU A 47 -11.44 -2.51 11.01
C GLU A 47 -10.53 -3.60 11.60
N PRO A 48 -9.33 -3.25 12.11
CA PRO A 48 -8.39 -4.22 12.66
C PRO A 48 -8.96 -4.90 13.90
N THR A 49 -9.15 -6.22 13.84
CA THR A 49 -9.64 -7.02 14.99
C THR A 49 -8.51 -7.39 15.96
N VAL A 50 -7.27 -7.40 15.48
CA VAL A 50 -6.10 -7.90 16.20
C VAL A 50 -5.01 -6.82 16.24
N PRO A 51 -4.29 -6.64 17.37
CA PRO A 51 -3.15 -5.73 17.44
C PRO A 51 -1.99 -6.16 16.54
N ASP A 52 -1.23 -5.20 16.01
CA ASP A 52 -0.09 -5.45 15.11
C ASP A 52 0.92 -6.46 15.68
N ALA A 53 1.19 -6.42 16.98
CA ALA A 53 2.15 -7.33 17.62
C ALA A 53 1.73 -8.81 17.55
N GLU A 54 0.44 -9.12 17.52
CA GLU A 54 -0.04 -10.49 17.38
C GLU A 54 0.03 -10.95 15.91
N TYR A 55 -0.28 -10.05 14.97
CA TYR A 55 -0.08 -10.30 13.55
C TYR A 55 1.40 -10.61 13.24
N ASP A 56 2.32 -9.80 13.76
CA ASP A 56 3.76 -9.97 13.56
C ASP A 56 4.28 -11.31 14.10
N ARG A 57 3.76 -11.77 15.26
CA ARG A 57 4.13 -13.08 15.82
C ARG A 57 3.69 -14.24 14.92
N LEU A 58 2.46 -14.20 14.44
CA LEU A 58 1.93 -15.23 13.52
C LEU A 58 2.67 -15.20 12.18
N PHE A 59 3.05 -14.02 11.71
CA PHE A 59 3.83 -13.86 10.50
C PHE A 59 5.26 -14.40 10.64
N GLN A 60 5.92 -14.16 11.78
CA GLN A 60 7.24 -14.73 12.10
C GLN A 60 7.19 -16.26 12.22
N GLU A 61 6.13 -16.81 12.84
CA GLU A 61 5.89 -18.26 12.89
C GLU A 61 5.80 -18.84 11.47
N LEU A 62 5.00 -18.23 10.59
CA LEU A 62 4.89 -18.68 9.21
C LEU A 62 6.22 -18.59 8.46
N GLN A 63 6.95 -17.48 8.63
CA GLN A 63 8.26 -17.30 7.99
C GLN A 63 9.28 -18.34 8.44
N ALA A 64 9.29 -18.71 9.72
CA ALA A 64 10.16 -19.76 10.23
C ALA A 64 9.83 -21.14 9.64
N LEU A 65 8.53 -21.44 9.46
CA LEU A 65 8.07 -22.68 8.85
C LEU A 65 8.40 -22.75 7.34
N GLU A 66 8.25 -21.65 6.61
CA GLU A 66 8.64 -21.59 5.19
C GLU A 66 10.16 -21.65 4.99
N ALA A 67 10.93 -21.11 5.94
CA ALA A 67 12.39 -21.19 5.91
C ALA A 67 12.91 -22.62 6.14
N SER A 68 12.23 -23.42 6.96
CA SER A 68 12.57 -24.83 7.16
C SER A 68 12.03 -25.74 6.05
N HIS A 69 10.91 -25.38 5.43
CA HIS A 69 10.24 -26.15 4.37
C HIS A 69 9.97 -25.31 3.11
N PRO A 70 11.00 -25.09 2.25
CA PRO A 70 10.85 -24.33 1.02
C PRO A 70 9.83 -24.95 0.03
N GLU A 71 9.52 -26.24 0.18
CA GLU A 71 8.48 -26.93 -0.59
C GLU A 71 7.05 -26.46 -0.30
N TRP A 72 6.80 -25.77 0.82
CA TRP A 72 5.47 -25.30 1.21
C TRP A 72 5.18 -23.86 0.78
N ILE A 73 6.16 -23.19 0.16
CA ILE A 73 6.01 -21.82 -0.32
C ILE A 73 5.04 -21.81 -1.52
N THR A 74 3.88 -21.20 -1.33
CA THR A 74 2.89 -20.97 -2.39
C THR A 74 2.94 -19.53 -2.90
N PRO A 75 2.57 -19.27 -4.17
CA PRO A 75 2.58 -17.91 -4.72
C PRO A 75 1.52 -16.98 -4.08
N ASP A 76 0.51 -17.53 -3.41
CA ASP A 76 -0.51 -16.78 -2.68
C ASP A 76 -0.14 -16.55 -1.20
N SER A 77 1.01 -17.07 -0.74
CA SER A 77 1.45 -16.89 0.64
C SER A 77 1.61 -15.41 0.99
N PRO A 78 1.18 -14.97 2.19
CA PRO A 78 1.35 -13.60 2.64
C PRO A 78 2.83 -13.16 2.71
N THR A 79 3.79 -14.08 2.85
CA THR A 79 5.23 -13.76 2.87
C THR A 79 5.75 -13.30 1.51
N GLN A 80 5.15 -13.77 0.41
CA GLN A 80 5.53 -13.41 -0.95
C GLN A 80 4.98 -12.04 -1.40
N ARG A 81 4.04 -11.46 -0.63
CA ARG A 81 3.44 -10.15 -0.95
C ARG A 81 4.42 -8.98 -0.82
N LEU A 82 5.47 -9.10 -0.01
CA LEU A 82 6.37 -7.98 0.30
C LEU A 82 7.34 -7.62 -0.83
N GLY A 83 7.18 -8.22 -2.03
CA GLY A 83 7.93 -7.84 -3.22
C GLY A 83 9.32 -8.45 -3.23
N GLY A 84 9.56 -9.34 -4.19
CA GLY A 84 10.85 -9.95 -4.42
C GLY A 84 11.82 -9.05 -5.19
N LYS A 85 12.69 -9.68 -5.98
CA LYS A 85 13.67 -8.99 -6.81
C LYS A 85 12.97 -7.99 -7.75
N PRO A 86 13.40 -6.71 -7.79
CA PRO A 86 12.85 -5.74 -8.72
C PRO A 86 13.09 -6.21 -10.17
N LEU A 87 12.06 -6.10 -11.01
CA LEU A 87 12.21 -6.32 -12.44
C LEU A 87 13.03 -5.17 -13.05
N ASP A 88 13.91 -5.49 -14.00
CA ASP A 88 14.75 -4.50 -14.67
C ASP A 88 13.93 -3.47 -15.46
N GLN A 89 12.77 -3.87 -15.98
CA GLN A 89 11.86 -3.00 -16.73
C GLN A 89 10.43 -3.57 -16.82
N PHE A 90 9.44 -2.70 -16.78
CA PHE A 90 8.05 -3.03 -17.08
C PHE A 90 7.78 -2.90 -18.58
N ALA A 91 6.99 -3.83 -19.15
CA ALA A 91 6.48 -3.68 -20.51
C ALA A 91 5.39 -2.60 -20.56
N SER A 92 5.38 -1.78 -21.62
CA SER A 92 4.32 -0.80 -21.83
C SER A 92 3.04 -1.50 -22.28
N VAL A 93 1.94 -1.27 -21.57
CA VAL A 93 0.60 -1.78 -21.91
C VAL A 93 -0.27 -0.62 -22.36
N ARG A 94 -0.93 -0.76 -23.52
CA ARG A 94 -1.85 0.26 -24.04
C ARG A 94 -3.23 0.09 -23.40
N HIS A 95 -3.75 1.14 -22.76
CA HIS A 95 -5.12 1.15 -22.27
C HIS A 95 -6.13 1.20 -23.42
N ALA A 96 -7.16 0.34 -23.35
CA ALA A 96 -8.22 0.29 -24.36
C ALA A 96 -9.07 1.57 -24.37
N VAL A 97 -9.27 2.17 -23.19
CA VAL A 97 -9.94 3.46 -23.00
C VAL A 97 -8.88 4.44 -22.48
N PRO A 98 -8.83 5.69 -22.99
CA PRO A 98 -7.87 6.67 -22.49
C PRO A 98 -8.12 6.94 -21.00
N MET A 99 -7.07 6.83 -20.18
CA MET A 99 -7.12 7.30 -18.79
C MET A 99 -7.12 8.83 -18.80
N LEU A 100 -8.26 9.43 -18.50
CA LEU A 100 -8.41 10.89 -18.42
C LEU A 100 -7.93 11.39 -17.05
N SER A 101 -7.18 12.49 -17.03
CA SER A 101 -6.81 13.18 -15.79
C SER A 101 -7.99 13.95 -15.20
N ILE A 102 -8.08 14.00 -13.87
CA ILE A 102 -9.05 14.86 -13.17
C ILE A 102 -8.54 16.31 -13.19
N ARG A 103 -9.41 17.28 -13.52
CA ARG A 103 -9.07 18.72 -13.46
C ARG A 103 -8.99 19.16 -11.99
N ASN A 104 -7.84 19.69 -11.58
CA ASN A 104 -7.68 20.21 -10.22
C ASN A 104 -8.07 21.69 -10.16
N GLU A 105 -9.08 22.05 -9.37
CA GLU A 105 -9.45 23.44 -9.12
C GLU A 105 -8.85 23.89 -7.79
N ARG A 106 -7.72 24.61 -7.85
CA ARG A 106 -7.11 25.22 -6.68
C ARG A 106 -7.86 26.49 -6.32
N ILE A 107 -8.64 26.47 -5.23
CA ILE A 107 -9.25 27.68 -4.67
C ILE A 107 -8.12 28.65 -4.26
N PRO A 108 -8.00 29.85 -4.87
CA PRO A 108 -6.96 30.79 -4.52
C PRO A 108 -7.20 31.35 -3.10
N ARG A 109 -6.23 31.16 -2.20
CA ARG A 109 -6.28 31.61 -0.78
C ARG A 109 -6.45 33.12 -0.60
N LEU A 110 -6.28 33.93 -1.64
CA LEU A 110 -6.72 35.33 -1.65
C LEU A 110 -6.85 35.84 -3.09
N ALA A 111 -8.06 35.82 -3.65
CA ALA A 111 -8.42 36.65 -4.80
C ALA A 111 -9.57 37.59 -4.43
N ALA A 112 -9.40 38.31 -3.33
CA ALA A 112 -10.20 39.49 -3.07
C ALA A 112 -9.74 40.61 -4.00
N ARG A 113 -10.35 40.71 -5.20
CA ARG A 113 -10.71 41.99 -5.85
C ARG A 113 -11.32 41.76 -7.25
N LYS A 114 -12.66 41.73 -7.24
CA LYS A 114 -13.56 42.55 -8.07
C LYS A 114 -13.28 42.60 -9.58
N THR A 115 -13.99 41.75 -10.32
CA THR A 115 -14.60 42.16 -11.60
C THR A 115 -16.09 41.91 -11.51
N LEU A 116 -16.83 42.99 -11.22
CA LEU A 116 -18.22 43.10 -11.63
C LEU A 116 -18.22 43.00 -13.16
N ILE A 117 -18.88 41.99 -13.71
CA ILE A 117 -19.38 42.06 -15.08
C ILE A 117 -20.68 42.86 -14.97
N PRO A 118 -20.78 44.09 -15.50
CA PRO A 118 -22.06 44.75 -15.60
C PRO A 118 -22.86 44.07 -16.73
N CYS A 119 -24.06 43.60 -16.41
CA CYS A 119 -25.08 43.33 -17.43
C CYS A 119 -25.31 44.62 -18.20
N ALA A 120 -24.70 44.73 -19.39
CA ALA A 120 -24.94 45.82 -20.31
C ALA A 120 -26.42 45.78 -20.73
N GLN A 121 -27.12 46.87 -20.44
CA GLN A 121 -28.46 47.15 -20.90
C GLN A 121 -28.47 47.54 -22.38
N GLY A 122 -29.60 47.22 -23.03
CA GLY A 122 -30.10 47.87 -24.25
C GLY A 122 -30.01 46.99 -25.50
N THR A 123 -30.99 46.89 -26.39
CA THR A 123 -32.20 47.68 -26.65
C THR A 123 -32.93 47.07 -27.87
N GLY A 124 -34.26 47.21 -27.94
CA GLY A 124 -35.07 47.26 -29.17
C GLY A 124 -35.60 45.93 -29.72
N LEU A 125 -36.93 45.75 -29.80
CA LEU A 125 -37.82 46.04 -30.96
C LEU A 125 -37.83 44.83 -31.94
N THR A 126 -38.93 44.17 -32.32
CA THR A 126 -40.34 44.54 -32.54
C THR A 126 -41.24 43.29 -32.44
N ASP A 127 -42.51 43.52 -32.12
CA ASP A 127 -43.65 42.60 -32.22
C ASP A 127 -43.81 41.91 -33.59
N THR A 128 -44.32 40.67 -33.58
CA THR A 128 -45.38 40.21 -34.50
C THR A 128 -46.23 39.18 -33.76
#